data_AF-A0A4Q1KXF1-F1
#
_entry.id   AF-A0A4Q1KXF1-F1
#
_cell.length_a   1.000
_cell.length_b   1.000
_cell.length_c   1.000
_cell.angle_alpha   90.00
_cell.angle_beta   90.00
_cell.angle_gamma   90.00
#
_symmetry.space_group_name_H-M   'P 1'
#
loop_
_entity.id
_entity.type
_entity.pdbx_description
1 polymer ?
#
loop_
_entity_poly.entity_id
_entity_poly.type
_entity_poly.pdbx_seq_one_letter_code
_entity_poly.pdbx_strand_id
1 'polypeptide(L)'
;MLRTHTAGSLRAEQIGQTVTLTGWVDRRRDHGGVAFIDLRDASGIAQVVIRDESIAHPLRAEFVLQVTGVVSRRPEGNENKNLPTGEVEVVVSDVVVLNESAPLPFQVSTALEGTEVIGEEARLKHRYLDLRRPTPAHALRLRAKANQAARRVLDEQDFVEIETPTLTRSTPEGARDFLVPARLAPGSWYALPQSPQLFKQLLMVSGMERYYQIARCYRDEDFRADRQPEFTQLDVEMSFVEQDDVIALGEKILVALWDLIGYEIPTPIPRMTFHDAMRLYGSDKPDLRFGNPLVELTDYFKDTPFRVFQAEYVGAVVMAGGASQPRRQFDAWQEWAKQRGAKGLAYVTFQEDGTLAGPVAKNLSDAEREGLRDATGAQPGDAVFFAAGRTNESRALLGAARQEIAKRTGQIDENAWAFVWIVDAPLFKPTGEAADEGDVALGNSAWTAVHHAFTSPTPEWIDTFEQNPGEALAYAYDIVCNGNEIGGGSIRIHRRDVQERVFAVMGIGEEEAQEKFGFLLDAFAFGAPPHGGIAFGWDRIVALLTKSDSIRDVIAFPKSGGGFDPLTQAPAPITAQQRKEAGVDAKPKAAPTDEPVAAADAAAAGKA
;
A
#
# COMPACT_ATOMS: atom_id res chain seq x y z
N MET A 1 -31.99 16.52 -21.61
CA MET A 1 -30.67 16.71 -20.96
C MET A 1 -30.36 18.20 -20.90
N LEU A 2 -29.69 18.68 -19.86
CA LEU A 2 -29.31 20.10 -19.71
C LEU A 2 -28.19 20.54 -20.68
N ARG A 3 -27.49 19.60 -21.31
CA ARG A 3 -26.42 19.85 -22.30
C ARG A 3 -26.66 19.03 -23.57
N THR A 4 -26.08 19.50 -24.67
CA THR A 4 -26.05 18.82 -25.98
C THR A 4 -24.70 18.15 -26.26
N HIS A 5 -23.62 18.74 -25.73
CA HIS A 5 -22.24 18.31 -25.91
C HIS A 5 -21.51 18.41 -24.56
N THR A 6 -20.36 17.74 -24.45
CA THR A 6 -19.44 17.97 -23.33
C THR A 6 -18.42 19.04 -23.72
N ALA A 7 -17.95 19.84 -22.76
CA ALA A 7 -17.10 20.99 -23.03
C ALA A 7 -15.83 20.62 -23.82
N GLY A 8 -15.11 19.58 -23.39
CA GLY A 8 -13.89 19.11 -24.04
C GLY A 8 -14.08 18.38 -25.38
N SER A 9 -15.32 18.14 -25.83
CA SER A 9 -15.59 17.42 -27.09
C SER A 9 -15.60 18.32 -28.34
N LEU A 10 -15.67 19.64 -28.18
CA LEU A 10 -15.79 20.55 -29.32
C LEU A 10 -14.52 20.58 -30.18
N ARG A 11 -14.71 20.61 -31.49
CA ARG A 11 -13.68 20.63 -32.54
C ARG A 11 -14.12 21.51 -33.71
N ALA A 12 -13.24 21.69 -34.70
CA ALA A 12 -13.51 22.53 -35.87
C ALA A 12 -14.69 22.03 -36.71
N GLU A 13 -14.99 20.73 -36.67
CA GLU A 13 -16.12 20.12 -37.40
C GLU A 13 -17.49 20.59 -36.89
N GLN A 14 -17.57 21.15 -35.67
CA GLN A 14 -18.81 21.69 -35.11
C GLN A 14 -19.01 23.18 -35.36
N ILE A 15 -18.13 23.87 -36.10
CA ILE A 15 -18.30 25.30 -36.40
C ILE A 15 -19.66 25.57 -37.06
N GLY A 16 -20.36 26.60 -36.59
CA GLY A 16 -21.69 27.00 -37.03
C GLY A 16 -22.84 26.27 -36.33
N GLN A 17 -22.57 25.25 -35.52
CA GLN A 17 -23.60 24.52 -34.77
C GLN A 17 -23.97 25.26 -33.49
N THR A 18 -25.26 25.28 -33.16
CA THR A 18 -25.74 25.72 -31.85
C THR A 18 -25.58 24.58 -30.84
N VAL A 19 -24.89 24.86 -29.74
CA VAL A 19 -24.63 23.91 -28.66
C VAL A 19 -25.05 24.49 -27.31
N THR A 20 -25.54 23.62 -26.44
CA THR A 20 -25.67 23.88 -25.01
C THR A 20 -24.61 23.10 -24.24
N LEU A 21 -23.84 23.79 -23.41
CA LEU A 21 -22.83 23.22 -22.51
C LEU A 21 -23.21 23.48 -21.05
N THR A 22 -22.82 22.57 -20.16
CA THR A 22 -22.93 22.76 -18.71
C THR A 22 -21.62 22.43 -18.02
N GLY A 23 -21.22 23.25 -17.05
CA GLY A 23 -19.94 23.07 -16.37
C GLY A 23 -19.66 24.15 -15.34
N TRP A 24 -18.41 24.22 -14.91
CA TRP A 24 -17.89 25.22 -13.97
C TRP A 24 -17.09 26.28 -14.70
N VAL A 25 -17.18 27.53 -14.26
CA VAL A 25 -16.24 28.58 -14.65
C VAL A 25 -14.86 28.23 -14.10
N ASP A 26 -13.93 27.77 -14.93
CA ASP A 26 -12.56 27.49 -14.51
C ASP A 26 -11.80 28.78 -14.26
N ARG A 27 -11.87 29.71 -15.22
CA ARG A 27 -11.36 31.07 -15.11
C ARG A 27 -12.13 32.02 -16.00
N ARG A 28 -12.08 33.30 -15.63
CA ARG A 28 -12.66 34.41 -16.38
C ARG A 28 -11.56 35.40 -16.74
N ARG A 29 -11.60 35.92 -17.96
CA ARG A 29 -10.72 36.97 -18.48
C ARG A 29 -11.58 38.05 -19.13
N ASP A 30 -11.38 39.30 -18.78
CA ASP A 30 -12.11 40.44 -19.35
C ASP A 30 -11.21 41.22 -20.31
N HIS A 31 -11.72 41.52 -21.52
CA HIS A 31 -11.05 42.39 -22.48
C HIS A 31 -12.07 43.35 -23.12
N GLY A 32 -12.15 44.56 -22.56
CA GLY A 32 -12.81 45.74 -23.16
C GLY A 32 -14.16 45.49 -23.83
N GLY A 33 -15.20 45.10 -23.06
CA GLY A 33 -16.53 44.81 -23.60
C GLY A 33 -16.85 43.34 -23.78
N VAL A 34 -15.87 42.43 -23.66
CA VAL A 34 -16.05 40.99 -23.89
C VAL A 34 -15.42 40.19 -22.76
N ALA A 35 -16.18 39.24 -22.23
CA ALA A 35 -15.71 38.29 -21.24
C ALA A 35 -15.45 36.92 -21.88
N PHE A 36 -14.28 36.37 -21.59
CA PHE A 36 -13.86 35.03 -21.97
C PHE A 36 -13.90 34.13 -20.74
N ILE A 37 -14.72 33.09 -20.81
CA ILE A 37 -14.85 32.09 -19.77
C ILE A 37 -14.31 30.77 -20.29
N ASP A 38 -13.40 30.17 -19.53
CA ASP A 38 -13.04 28.78 -19.75
C ASP A 38 -14.04 27.93 -18.96
N LEU A 39 -14.97 27.28 -19.67
CA LEU A 39 -16.01 26.44 -19.07
C LEU A 39 -15.51 24.99 -19.02
N ARG A 40 -15.37 24.45 -17.82
CA ARG A 40 -14.84 23.12 -17.53
C ARG A 40 -15.94 22.12 -17.20
N ASP A 41 -15.85 20.93 -17.77
CA ASP A 41 -16.55 19.75 -17.28
C ASP A 41 -15.61 18.53 -17.22
N ALA A 42 -16.15 17.34 -16.97
CA ALA A 42 -15.35 16.12 -16.85
C ALA A 42 -14.56 15.74 -18.11
N SER A 43 -14.95 16.25 -19.28
CA SER A 43 -14.31 15.97 -20.57
C SER A 43 -13.21 16.95 -20.94
N GLY A 44 -13.12 18.10 -20.26
CA GLY A 44 -12.13 19.15 -20.55
C GLY A 44 -12.75 20.54 -20.49
N ILE A 45 -12.18 21.46 -21.28
CA ILE A 45 -12.49 22.89 -21.26
C ILE A 45 -12.94 23.35 -22.64
N ALA A 46 -13.97 24.20 -22.69
CA ALA A 46 -14.31 25.01 -23.86
C ALA A 46 -14.22 26.50 -23.52
N GLN A 47 -13.68 27.30 -24.44
CA GLN A 47 -13.78 28.76 -24.31
C GLN A 47 -15.19 29.21 -24.71
N VAL A 48 -15.74 30.07 -23.88
CA VAL A 48 -17.08 30.63 -23.97
C VAL A 48 -16.93 32.15 -24.01
N VAL A 49 -17.51 32.80 -25.01
CA VAL A 49 -17.41 34.24 -25.23
C VAL A 49 -18.76 34.88 -24.94
N ILE A 50 -18.80 35.77 -23.95
CA ILE A 50 -19.99 36.52 -23.55
C ILE A 50 -19.74 37.99 -23.85
N ARG A 51 -20.55 38.57 -24.73
CA ARG A 51 -20.45 39.98 -25.16
C ARG A 51 -21.30 40.93 -24.30
N ASP A 52 -22.24 40.40 -23.53
CA ASP A 52 -23.05 41.18 -22.60
C ASP A 52 -22.31 41.28 -21.26
N GLU A 53 -21.73 42.45 -20.97
CA GLU A 53 -21.02 42.70 -19.72
C GLU A 53 -21.94 42.57 -18.50
N SER A 54 -23.24 42.88 -18.61
CA SER A 54 -24.14 42.79 -17.46
C SER A 54 -24.34 41.34 -17.00
N ILE A 55 -24.31 40.40 -17.94
CA ILE A 55 -24.40 38.95 -17.68
C ILE A 55 -23.05 38.40 -17.21
N ALA A 56 -21.95 38.84 -17.82
CA ALA A 56 -20.62 38.32 -17.50
C ALA A 56 -20.03 38.87 -16.19
N HIS A 57 -20.31 40.14 -15.87
CA HIS A 57 -19.74 40.84 -14.73
C HIS A 57 -19.94 40.13 -13.37
N PRO A 58 -21.11 39.53 -13.03
CA PRO A 58 -21.29 38.82 -11.77
C PRO A 58 -20.61 37.45 -11.72
N LEU A 59 -20.24 36.86 -12.85
CA LEU A 59 -19.68 35.51 -12.89
C LEU A 59 -18.31 35.46 -12.21
N ARG A 60 -18.08 34.44 -11.38
CA ARG A 60 -16.82 34.17 -10.66
C ARG A 60 -16.37 32.73 -10.91
N ALA A 61 -15.13 32.43 -10.52
CA ALA A 61 -14.59 31.08 -10.55
C ALA A 61 -15.52 30.10 -9.81
N GLU A 62 -15.64 28.90 -10.38
CA GLU A 62 -16.46 27.78 -9.91
C GLU A 62 -17.98 28.02 -9.89
N PHE A 63 -18.49 29.12 -10.46
CA PHE A 63 -19.92 29.23 -10.78
C PHE A 63 -20.33 28.08 -11.70
N VAL A 64 -21.49 27.50 -11.46
CA VAL A 64 -22.06 26.43 -12.30
C VAL A 64 -22.95 27.06 -13.33
N LEU A 65 -22.59 26.91 -14.60
CA LEU A 65 -23.30 27.53 -15.72
C LEU A 65 -23.93 26.49 -16.63
N GLN A 66 -25.04 26.88 -17.23
CA GLN A 66 -25.52 26.37 -18.50
C GLN A 66 -25.40 27.50 -19.51
N VAL A 67 -24.72 27.25 -20.63
CA VAL A 67 -24.56 28.23 -21.70
C VAL A 67 -25.06 27.64 -23.01
N THR A 68 -25.82 28.43 -23.77
CA THR A 68 -26.22 28.09 -25.13
C THR A 68 -25.64 29.11 -26.09
N GLY A 69 -25.01 28.64 -27.17
CA GLY A 69 -24.38 29.50 -28.15
C GLY A 69 -23.96 28.77 -29.42
N VAL A 70 -23.35 29.51 -30.35
CA VAL A 70 -22.89 28.97 -31.63
C VAL A 70 -21.39 28.72 -31.56
N VAL A 71 -20.94 27.55 -31.97
CA VAL A 71 -19.51 27.24 -32.11
C VAL A 71 -18.92 28.08 -33.24
N SER A 72 -17.86 28.81 -32.97
CA SER A 72 -17.13 29.64 -33.92
C SER A 72 -15.66 29.24 -33.95
N ARG A 73 -15.01 29.50 -35.08
CA ARG A 73 -13.54 29.51 -35.14
C ARG A 73 -13.03 30.66 -34.28
N ARG A 74 -11.96 30.42 -33.53
CA ARG A 74 -11.25 31.52 -32.86
C ARG A 74 -10.61 32.45 -33.90
N PRO A 75 -10.46 33.75 -33.61
CA PRO A 75 -9.70 34.65 -34.47
C PRO A 75 -8.27 34.15 -34.67
N GLU A 76 -7.69 34.44 -35.85
CA GLU A 76 -6.31 34.08 -36.18
C GLU A 76 -5.34 34.62 -35.11
N GLY A 77 -4.48 33.74 -34.59
CA GLY A 77 -3.52 34.04 -33.53
C GLY A 77 -4.04 33.78 -32.11
N ASN A 78 -5.33 33.47 -31.95
CA ASN A 78 -5.95 33.16 -30.64
C ASN A 78 -6.18 31.65 -30.42
N GLU A 79 -5.70 30.80 -31.34
CA GLU A 79 -5.73 29.36 -31.19
C GLU A 79 -4.88 28.89 -29.99
N ASN A 80 -5.42 27.99 -29.17
CA ASN A 80 -4.70 27.44 -28.03
C ASN A 80 -4.27 26.00 -28.29
N LYS A 81 -3.02 25.80 -28.71
CA LYS A 81 -2.45 24.47 -29.02
C LYS A 81 -2.42 23.49 -27.83
N ASN A 82 -2.57 24.00 -26.61
CA ASN A 82 -2.57 23.17 -25.39
C ASN A 82 -3.96 22.59 -25.07
N LEU A 83 -5.01 22.97 -25.82
CA LEU A 83 -6.37 22.46 -25.61
C LEU A 83 -6.88 21.72 -26.85
N PRO A 84 -7.54 20.56 -26.70
CA PRO A 84 -8.22 19.90 -27.82
C PRO A 84 -9.32 20.76 -28.47
N THR A 85 -9.90 21.70 -27.72
CA THR A 85 -10.90 22.68 -28.17
C THR A 85 -10.25 24.00 -28.64
N GLY A 86 -8.93 24.02 -28.79
CA GLY A 86 -8.12 25.22 -28.94
C GLY A 86 -8.40 26.05 -30.19
N GLU A 87 -8.97 25.46 -31.24
CA GLU A 87 -9.31 26.12 -32.50
C GLU A 87 -10.69 26.79 -32.48
N VAL A 88 -11.52 26.47 -31.49
CA VAL A 88 -12.93 26.88 -31.43
C VAL A 88 -13.28 27.58 -30.12
N GLU A 89 -14.37 28.34 -30.17
CA GLU A 89 -15.00 28.98 -29.02
C GLU A 89 -16.53 28.97 -29.20
N VAL A 90 -17.28 29.12 -28.11
CA VAL A 90 -18.75 29.23 -28.16
C VAL A 90 -19.14 30.68 -27.97
N VAL A 91 -19.71 31.31 -29.00
CA VAL A 91 -20.29 32.65 -28.90
C VAL A 91 -21.67 32.52 -28.28
N VAL A 92 -21.81 32.99 -27.05
CA VAL A 92 -22.99 32.72 -26.23
C VAL A 92 -24.15 33.64 -26.58
N SER A 93 -25.32 33.04 -26.71
CA SER A 93 -26.60 33.76 -26.82
C SER A 93 -27.41 33.74 -25.52
N ASP A 94 -27.22 32.72 -24.67
CA ASP A 94 -27.94 32.56 -23.41
C ASP A 94 -27.05 31.97 -22.31
N VAL A 95 -27.14 32.52 -21.10
CA VAL A 95 -26.43 32.07 -19.91
C VAL A 95 -27.43 31.88 -18.79
N VAL A 96 -27.46 30.68 -18.22
CA VAL A 96 -28.19 30.39 -16.98
C VAL A 96 -27.17 30.05 -15.90
N VAL A 97 -27.17 30.83 -14.82
CA VAL A 97 -26.42 30.48 -13.60
C VAL A 97 -27.21 29.41 -12.88
N LEU A 98 -26.74 28.16 -12.96
CA LEU A 98 -27.36 27.03 -12.27
C LEU A 98 -27.07 27.06 -10.77
N ASN A 99 -25.87 27.51 -10.39
CA ASN A 99 -25.50 27.73 -9.00
C ASN A 99 -24.34 28.71 -8.88
N GLU A 100 -24.41 29.61 -7.90
CA GLU A 100 -23.31 30.50 -7.55
C GLU A 100 -22.26 29.79 -6.69
N SER A 101 -21.05 30.33 -6.67
CA SER A 101 -19.95 29.82 -5.86
C SER A 101 -19.45 30.90 -4.90
N ALA A 102 -19.29 30.57 -3.63
CA ALA A 102 -18.62 31.45 -2.67
C ALA A 102 -17.13 31.62 -3.02
N PRO A 103 -16.43 32.62 -2.44
CA PRO A 103 -14.98 32.71 -2.54
C PRO A 103 -14.32 31.39 -2.13
N LEU A 104 -13.38 30.92 -2.96
CA LEU A 104 -12.79 29.60 -2.77
C LEU A 104 -11.75 29.60 -1.64
N PRO A 105 -11.65 28.51 -0.86
CA PRO A 105 -10.60 28.35 0.15
C PRO A 105 -9.20 28.17 -0.49
N PHE A 106 -9.14 27.72 -1.73
CA PHE A 106 -7.95 27.64 -2.58
C PHE A 106 -8.37 27.57 -4.05
N GLN A 107 -7.45 27.90 -4.96
CA GLN A 107 -7.75 27.85 -6.39
C GLN A 107 -7.80 26.41 -6.91
N VAL A 108 -8.76 26.13 -7.80
CA VAL A 108 -8.92 24.81 -8.45
C VAL A 108 -8.82 24.87 -9.97
N SER A 109 -8.50 26.05 -10.53
CA SER A 109 -8.38 26.25 -11.97
C SER A 109 -7.31 25.32 -12.55
N THR A 110 -7.64 24.69 -13.67
CA THR A 110 -6.71 23.87 -14.45
C THR A 110 -5.47 24.64 -14.90
N ALA A 111 -5.57 25.96 -15.09
CA ALA A 111 -4.45 26.80 -15.51
C ALA A 111 -3.38 27.00 -14.42
N LEU A 112 -3.68 26.63 -13.18
CA LEU A 112 -2.78 26.74 -12.02
C LEU A 112 -2.22 25.38 -11.57
N GLU A 113 -2.39 24.34 -12.39
CA GLU A 113 -1.86 23.03 -12.08
C GLU A 113 -0.33 23.08 -11.98
N GLY A 114 0.21 22.60 -10.85
CA GLY A 114 1.66 22.60 -10.57
C GLY A 114 2.24 23.95 -10.13
N THR A 115 1.47 25.05 -10.11
CA THR A 115 1.99 26.38 -9.74
C THR A 115 1.86 26.70 -8.25
N GLU A 116 0.90 26.08 -7.56
CA GLU A 116 0.62 26.30 -6.14
C GLU A 116 0.67 25.00 -5.34
N VAL A 117 1.34 25.04 -4.19
CA VAL A 117 1.32 23.95 -3.21
C VAL A 117 0.25 24.27 -2.17
N ILE A 118 -0.86 23.53 -2.22
CA ILE A 118 -1.98 23.69 -1.29
C ILE A 118 -1.74 22.75 -0.10
N GLY A 119 -1.81 23.29 1.12
CA GLY A 119 -1.62 22.51 2.35
C GLY A 119 -2.62 21.36 2.48
N GLU A 120 -2.17 20.21 2.99
CA GLU A 120 -2.98 18.99 3.12
C GLU A 120 -4.28 19.23 3.90
N GLU A 121 -4.22 19.94 5.03
CA GLU A 121 -5.39 20.22 5.86
C GLU A 121 -6.51 20.91 5.08
N ALA A 122 -6.17 21.95 4.29
CA ALA A 122 -7.13 22.67 3.47
C ALA A 122 -7.71 21.76 2.37
N ARG A 123 -6.84 20.97 1.70
CA ARG A 123 -7.24 20.02 0.67
C ARG A 123 -8.21 18.97 1.19
N LEU A 124 -7.93 18.37 2.35
CA LEU A 124 -8.78 17.34 2.94
C LEU A 124 -10.10 17.92 3.46
N LYS A 125 -10.07 19.09 4.13
CA LYS A 125 -11.28 19.77 4.60
C LYS A 125 -12.24 20.14 3.48
N HIS A 126 -11.71 20.49 2.31
CA HIS A 126 -12.49 20.81 1.11
C HIS A 126 -12.24 19.80 -0.02
N ARG A 127 -12.16 18.51 0.31
CA ARG A 127 -11.79 17.45 -0.65
C ARG A 127 -12.67 17.42 -1.90
N TYR A 128 -13.95 17.80 -1.78
CA TYR A 128 -14.87 17.94 -2.90
C TYR A 128 -14.49 19.05 -3.92
N LEU A 129 -13.75 20.06 -3.49
CA LEU A 129 -13.12 21.05 -4.38
C LEU A 129 -11.76 20.56 -4.88
N ASP A 130 -10.95 19.94 -4.01
CA ASP A 130 -9.64 19.38 -4.39
C ASP A 130 -9.78 18.37 -5.54
N LEU A 131 -10.81 17.52 -5.49
CA LEU A 131 -11.14 16.55 -6.54
C LEU A 131 -11.60 17.18 -7.87
N ARG A 132 -11.78 18.50 -7.96
CA ARG A 132 -12.01 19.20 -9.24
C ARG A 132 -10.72 19.50 -9.99
N ARG A 133 -9.59 19.55 -9.29
CA ARG A 133 -8.26 19.78 -9.88
C ARG A 133 -7.87 18.59 -10.76
N PRO A 134 -7.09 18.78 -11.85
CA PRO A 134 -6.86 17.70 -12.80
C PRO A 134 -6.10 16.52 -12.20
N THR A 135 -5.02 16.75 -11.44
CA THR A 135 -4.22 15.69 -10.80
C THR A 135 -5.05 14.76 -9.87
N PRO A 136 -5.76 15.24 -8.82
CA PRO A 136 -6.61 14.35 -8.00
C PRO A 136 -7.75 13.69 -8.78
N ALA A 137 -8.34 14.40 -9.74
CA ALA A 137 -9.41 13.85 -10.57
C ALA A 137 -8.91 12.77 -11.54
N HIS A 138 -7.67 12.90 -12.04
CA HIS A 138 -7.01 11.88 -12.85
C HIS A 138 -6.74 10.63 -12.02
N ALA A 139 -6.23 10.79 -10.79
CA ALA A 139 -5.95 9.68 -9.89
C ALA A 139 -7.19 8.80 -9.63
N LEU A 140 -8.34 9.40 -9.31
CA LEU A 140 -9.58 8.63 -9.11
C LEU A 140 -10.09 7.95 -10.40
N ARG A 141 -9.91 8.60 -11.56
CA ARG A 141 -10.28 7.98 -12.84
C ARG A 141 -9.34 6.83 -13.21
N LEU A 142 -8.04 6.95 -12.93
CA LEU A 142 -7.07 5.88 -13.13
C LEU A 142 -7.35 4.71 -12.19
N ARG A 143 -7.69 4.98 -10.92
CA ARG A 143 -8.18 3.95 -9.99
C ARG A 143 -9.37 3.17 -10.57
N ALA A 144 -10.36 3.86 -11.13
CA ALA A 144 -11.51 3.20 -11.75
C ALA A 144 -11.10 2.32 -12.94
N LYS A 145 -10.15 2.77 -13.77
CA LYS A 145 -9.60 1.96 -14.87
C LYS A 145 -8.80 0.75 -14.37
N ALA A 146 -8.00 0.90 -13.32
CA ALA A 146 -7.27 -0.18 -12.66
C ALA A 146 -8.23 -1.26 -12.16
N ASN A 147 -9.31 -0.86 -11.48
CA ASN A 147 -10.35 -1.78 -11.03
C ASN A 147 -10.95 -2.58 -12.20
N GLN A 148 -11.23 -1.91 -13.32
CA GLN A 148 -11.80 -2.56 -14.50
C GLN A 148 -10.79 -3.50 -15.19
N ALA A 149 -9.52 -3.12 -15.24
CA ALA A 149 -8.46 -3.94 -15.84
C ALA A 149 -8.25 -5.25 -15.08
N ALA A 150 -8.13 -5.20 -13.75
CA ALA A 150 -8.01 -6.42 -12.95
C ALA A 150 -9.26 -7.32 -13.05
N ARG A 151 -10.47 -6.73 -13.01
CA ARG A 151 -11.70 -7.51 -13.22
C ARG A 151 -11.71 -8.23 -14.56
N ARG A 152 -11.28 -7.60 -15.65
CA ARG A 152 -11.19 -8.25 -16.97
C ARG A 152 -10.22 -9.44 -16.95
N VAL A 153 -9.03 -9.27 -16.38
CA VAL A 153 -8.05 -10.37 -16.27
C VAL A 153 -8.62 -11.55 -15.49
N LEU A 154 -9.32 -11.27 -14.39
CA LEU A 154 -9.91 -12.30 -13.53
C LEU A 154 -11.11 -13.00 -14.20
N ASP A 155 -11.97 -12.25 -14.87
CA ASP A 155 -13.10 -12.76 -15.66
C ASP A 155 -12.62 -13.67 -16.82
N GLU A 156 -11.55 -13.27 -17.52
CA GLU A 156 -10.89 -14.08 -18.55
C GLU A 156 -10.23 -15.37 -18.01
N GLN A 157 -10.13 -15.51 -16.69
CA GLN A 157 -9.61 -16.70 -16.00
C GLN A 157 -10.71 -17.40 -15.18
N ASP A 158 -11.98 -17.17 -15.48
CA ASP A 158 -13.15 -17.80 -14.85
C ASP A 158 -13.24 -17.59 -13.33
N PHE A 159 -12.72 -16.47 -12.82
CA PHE A 159 -12.87 -16.12 -11.42
C PHE A 159 -14.27 -15.56 -11.12
N VAL A 160 -14.77 -15.87 -9.92
CA VAL A 160 -16.05 -15.36 -9.43
C VAL A 160 -15.83 -14.21 -8.45
N GLU A 161 -16.45 -13.05 -8.70
CA GLU A 161 -16.51 -11.96 -7.73
C GLU A 161 -17.53 -12.29 -6.64
N ILE A 162 -17.07 -12.51 -5.41
CA ILE A 162 -17.95 -12.87 -4.28
C ILE A 162 -17.74 -11.86 -3.15
N GLU A 163 -18.81 -11.24 -2.67
CA GLU A 163 -18.75 -10.33 -1.53
C GLU A 163 -18.71 -11.13 -0.23
N THR A 164 -17.83 -10.73 0.70
CA THR A 164 -17.71 -11.35 2.03
C THR A 164 -18.19 -10.41 3.14
N PRO A 165 -18.68 -10.93 4.28
CA PRO A 165 -19.20 -10.10 5.35
C PRO A 165 -18.14 -9.17 5.97
N THR A 166 -18.55 -7.95 6.33
CA THR A 166 -17.69 -6.98 7.06
C THR A 166 -18.02 -6.87 8.55
N LEU A 167 -19.05 -7.56 9.03
CA LEU A 167 -19.36 -7.69 10.46
C LEU A 167 -19.03 -9.13 10.87
N THR A 168 -17.83 -9.33 11.40
CA THR A 168 -17.25 -10.65 11.62
C THR A 168 -17.05 -10.92 13.11
N ARG A 169 -16.61 -12.14 13.43
CA ARG A 169 -16.06 -12.43 14.75
C ARG A 169 -14.67 -11.78 14.88
N SER A 170 -14.34 -11.31 16.08
CA SER A 170 -12.97 -10.86 16.38
C SER A 170 -12.06 -12.08 16.48
N THR A 171 -11.16 -12.19 15.52
CA THR A 171 -10.13 -13.23 15.42
C THR A 171 -8.83 -12.52 15.10
N PRO A 172 -7.86 -12.46 16.03
CA PRO A 172 -6.59 -11.78 15.77
C PRO A 172 -5.92 -12.37 14.51
N GLU A 173 -5.62 -11.54 13.51
CA GLU A 173 -4.90 -11.89 12.27
C GLU A 173 -3.52 -11.19 12.18
N GLY A 174 -3.11 -10.48 13.23
CA GLY A 174 -1.80 -9.80 13.32
C GLY A 174 -1.89 -8.31 13.63
N ALA A 175 -3.09 -7.70 13.49
CA ALA A 175 -3.37 -6.33 13.92
C ALA A 175 -4.50 -6.27 14.96
N ARG A 176 -4.82 -5.06 15.46
CA ARG A 176 -6.01 -4.82 16.29
C ARG A 176 -7.24 -4.62 15.40
N ASP A 177 -8.37 -5.19 15.83
CA ASP A 177 -9.67 -5.06 15.16
C ASP A 177 -10.37 -3.74 15.52
N PHE A 178 -11.06 -3.15 14.55
CA PHE A 178 -12.14 -2.20 14.85
C PHE A 178 -13.38 -2.96 15.32
N LEU A 179 -13.94 -2.58 16.47
CA LEU A 179 -15.10 -3.25 17.06
C LEU A 179 -16.40 -2.49 16.80
N VAL A 180 -17.48 -3.23 16.57
CA VAL A 180 -18.84 -2.69 16.36
C VAL A 180 -19.80 -3.31 17.39
N PRO A 181 -20.42 -2.51 18.29
CA PRO A 181 -21.30 -3.04 19.33
C PRO A 181 -22.60 -3.61 18.75
N ALA A 182 -23.03 -4.77 19.26
CA ALA A 182 -24.27 -5.42 18.83
C ALA A 182 -25.47 -4.99 19.71
N ARG A 183 -26.26 -4.02 19.23
CA ARG A 183 -27.49 -3.56 19.92
C ARG A 183 -28.44 -4.69 20.35
N LEU A 184 -28.59 -5.72 19.50
CA LEU A 184 -29.50 -6.84 19.74
C LEU A 184 -28.93 -7.90 20.69
N ALA A 185 -27.62 -7.87 20.95
CA ALA A 185 -26.93 -8.79 21.86
C ALA A 185 -26.00 -7.98 22.78
N PRO A 186 -26.55 -7.26 23.78
CA PRO A 186 -25.76 -6.39 24.65
C PRO A 186 -24.59 -7.14 25.32
N GLY A 187 -23.38 -6.58 25.23
CA GLY A 187 -22.14 -7.20 25.68
C GLY A 187 -21.40 -8.00 24.59
N SER A 188 -22.01 -8.18 23.41
CA SER A 188 -21.38 -8.80 22.24
C SER A 188 -20.93 -7.76 21.21
N TRP A 189 -19.90 -8.11 20.45
CA TRP A 189 -19.24 -7.22 19.49
C TRP A 189 -18.98 -7.95 18.19
N TYR A 190 -19.17 -7.26 17.07
CA TYR A 190 -18.57 -7.63 15.81
C TYR A 190 -17.19 -7.01 15.69
N ALA A 191 -16.34 -7.57 14.84
CA ALA A 191 -15.13 -6.95 14.34
C ALA A 191 -15.29 -6.58 12.86
N LEU A 192 -14.59 -5.54 12.41
CA LEU A 192 -14.37 -5.30 10.99
C LEU A 192 -13.16 -6.11 10.52
N PRO A 193 -13.23 -6.76 9.34
CA PRO A 193 -12.20 -7.70 8.91
C PRO A 193 -10.89 -7.00 8.56
N GLN A 194 -9.78 -7.56 9.03
CA GLN A 194 -8.42 -7.15 8.62
C GLN A 194 -8.13 -7.55 7.18
N SER A 195 -8.78 -8.63 6.73
CA SER A 195 -8.80 -9.13 5.36
C SER A 195 -9.95 -10.14 5.19
N PRO A 196 -10.33 -10.54 3.96
CA PRO A 196 -11.26 -11.65 3.73
C PRO A 196 -10.68 -13.06 3.97
N GLN A 197 -9.50 -13.18 4.60
CA GLN A 197 -8.68 -14.41 4.63
C GLN A 197 -9.41 -15.67 5.07
N LEU A 198 -10.26 -15.60 6.09
CA LEU A 198 -10.99 -16.77 6.57
C LEU A 198 -12.13 -17.16 5.61
N PHE A 199 -12.83 -16.16 5.06
CA PHE A 199 -13.94 -16.40 4.14
C PHE A 199 -13.48 -16.92 2.78
N LYS A 200 -12.39 -16.40 2.23
CA LYS A 200 -11.89 -16.89 0.93
C LYS A 200 -11.43 -18.33 1.00
N GLN A 201 -10.84 -18.78 2.13
CA GLN A 201 -10.55 -20.19 2.37
C GLN A 201 -11.82 -21.03 2.46
N LEU A 202 -12.86 -20.56 3.17
CA LEU A 202 -14.16 -21.25 3.20
C LEU A 202 -14.81 -21.34 1.81
N LEU A 203 -14.58 -20.37 0.92
CA LEU A 203 -15.04 -20.42 -0.47
C LEU A 203 -14.29 -21.46 -1.31
N MET A 204 -13.03 -21.76 -0.97
CA MET A 204 -12.32 -22.90 -1.55
C MET A 204 -12.95 -24.22 -1.09
N VAL A 205 -13.28 -24.33 0.21
CA VAL A 205 -13.99 -25.49 0.78
C VAL A 205 -15.39 -25.65 0.16
N SER A 206 -16.07 -24.56 -0.19
CA SER A 206 -17.39 -24.62 -0.82
C SER A 206 -17.38 -24.98 -2.31
N GLY A 207 -16.19 -25.17 -2.90
CA GLY A 207 -16.04 -25.55 -4.31
C GLY A 207 -16.20 -24.40 -5.29
N MET A 208 -15.99 -23.15 -4.87
CA MET A 208 -15.97 -22.00 -5.81
C MET A 208 -14.73 -22.00 -6.71
N GLU A 209 -13.65 -22.68 -6.28
CA GLU A 209 -12.39 -22.92 -6.99
C GLU A 209 -11.55 -21.66 -7.33
N ARG A 210 -12.16 -20.56 -7.77
CA ARG A 210 -11.51 -19.30 -8.14
C ARG A 210 -12.31 -18.11 -7.67
N TYR A 211 -11.82 -17.47 -6.62
CA TYR A 211 -12.47 -16.35 -5.96
C TYR A 211 -11.66 -15.07 -6.15
N TYR A 212 -12.35 -13.95 -6.36
CA TYR A 212 -11.76 -12.64 -6.10
C TYR A 212 -12.75 -11.67 -5.46
N GLN A 213 -12.20 -10.62 -4.82
CA GLN A 213 -12.97 -9.45 -4.39
C GLN A 213 -12.06 -8.22 -4.34
N ILE A 214 -12.55 -7.07 -4.79
CA ILE A 214 -11.94 -5.78 -4.45
C ILE A 214 -12.54 -5.34 -3.10
N ALA A 215 -11.98 -5.85 -2.01
CA ALA A 215 -12.53 -5.76 -0.67
C ALA A 215 -12.04 -4.54 0.12
N ARG A 216 -12.89 -4.03 1.02
CA ARG A 216 -12.49 -3.07 2.05
C ARG A 216 -11.98 -3.81 3.28
N CYS A 217 -10.80 -3.43 3.74
CA CYS A 217 -10.11 -4.01 4.90
C CYS A 217 -9.88 -2.94 5.97
N TYR A 218 -9.79 -3.36 7.22
CA TYR A 218 -9.78 -2.46 8.38
C TYR A 218 -8.71 -2.89 9.39
N ARG A 219 -7.83 -1.97 9.80
CA ARG A 219 -6.80 -2.25 10.81
C ARG A 219 -6.62 -1.07 11.76
N ASP A 220 -6.72 -1.32 13.07
CA ASP A 220 -6.54 -0.29 14.11
C ASP A 220 -5.07 -0.21 14.56
N GLU A 221 -4.22 0.24 13.64
CA GLU A 221 -2.78 0.38 13.80
C GLU A 221 -2.34 1.84 13.96
N ASP A 222 -1.10 2.04 14.42
CA ASP A 222 -0.50 3.36 14.46
C ASP A 222 -0.39 3.96 13.05
N PHE A 223 -0.93 5.17 12.89
CA PHE A 223 -1.03 5.84 11.61
C PHE A 223 0.32 6.28 11.07
N ARG A 224 0.61 5.89 9.83
CA ARG A 224 1.78 6.34 9.04
C ARG A 224 1.31 6.99 7.74
N ALA A 225 2.20 7.65 7.00
CA ALA A 225 1.87 8.35 5.76
C ALA A 225 1.30 7.42 4.66
N ASP A 226 1.65 6.14 4.73
CA ASP A 226 1.28 5.07 3.81
C ASP A 226 0.27 4.06 4.41
N ARG A 227 -0.36 4.40 5.56
CA ARG A 227 -1.39 3.58 6.22
C ARG A 227 -2.69 4.37 6.38
N GLN A 228 -3.81 3.68 6.14
CA GLN A 228 -5.17 4.19 6.36
C GLN A 228 -5.93 3.18 7.22
N PRO A 229 -6.84 3.62 8.11
CA PRO A 229 -7.58 2.71 9.00
C PRO A 229 -8.53 1.81 8.21
N GLU A 230 -8.96 2.29 7.05
CA GLU A 230 -9.75 1.56 6.06
C GLU A 230 -9.01 1.66 4.72
N PHE A 231 -8.74 0.52 4.09
CA PHE A 231 -7.95 0.45 2.86
C PHE A 231 -8.48 -0.65 1.94
N THR A 232 -8.15 -0.58 0.66
CA THR A 232 -8.68 -1.51 -0.34
C THR A 232 -7.64 -2.56 -0.71
N GLN A 233 -8.06 -3.82 -0.80
CA GLN A 233 -7.27 -4.90 -1.36
C GLN A 233 -7.96 -5.48 -2.58
N LEU A 234 -7.18 -5.92 -3.58
CA LEU A 234 -7.66 -6.95 -4.50
C LEU A 234 -7.26 -8.29 -3.90
N ASP A 235 -8.24 -9.03 -3.43
CA ASP A 235 -8.06 -10.28 -2.73
C ASP A 235 -8.45 -11.43 -3.66
N VAL A 236 -7.58 -12.43 -3.79
CA VAL A 236 -7.68 -13.53 -4.76
C VAL A 236 -7.36 -14.85 -4.06
N GLU A 237 -8.12 -15.90 -4.35
CA GLU A 237 -7.86 -17.26 -3.85
C GLU A 237 -8.24 -18.31 -4.91
N MET A 238 -7.45 -19.37 -4.99
CA MET A 238 -7.61 -20.45 -5.97
C MET A 238 -7.46 -21.82 -5.29
N SER A 239 -8.23 -22.81 -5.72
CA SER A 239 -8.06 -24.22 -5.34
C SER A 239 -7.23 -24.97 -6.39
N PHE A 240 -6.60 -26.06 -5.96
CA PHE A 240 -5.79 -26.96 -6.79
C PHE A 240 -4.61 -26.27 -7.49
N VAL A 241 -3.96 -25.34 -6.80
CA VAL A 241 -2.83 -24.55 -7.31
C VAL A 241 -1.55 -24.78 -6.52
N GLU A 242 -0.43 -24.58 -7.21
CA GLU A 242 0.89 -24.39 -6.60
C GLU A 242 1.26 -22.90 -6.60
N GLN A 243 2.39 -22.57 -5.96
CA GLN A 243 2.87 -21.18 -5.88
C GLN A 243 3.02 -20.53 -7.26
N ASP A 244 3.51 -21.28 -8.25
CA ASP A 244 3.76 -20.78 -9.59
C ASP A 244 2.48 -20.36 -10.33
N ASP A 245 1.36 -21.05 -10.08
CA ASP A 245 0.07 -20.70 -10.68
C ASP A 245 -0.43 -19.35 -10.16
N VAL A 246 -0.31 -19.12 -8.85
CA VAL A 246 -0.74 -17.86 -8.22
C VAL A 246 0.17 -16.70 -8.66
N ILE A 247 1.49 -16.93 -8.72
CA ILE A 247 2.44 -15.94 -9.24
C ILE A 247 2.13 -15.59 -10.70
N ALA A 248 1.89 -16.58 -11.56
CA ALA A 248 1.57 -16.35 -12.97
C ALA A 248 0.29 -15.52 -13.16
N LEU A 249 -0.74 -15.75 -12.35
CA LEU A 249 -1.94 -14.91 -12.33
C LEU A 249 -1.61 -13.48 -11.85
N GLY A 250 -0.83 -13.36 -10.77
CA GLY A 250 -0.40 -12.07 -10.24
C GLY A 250 0.33 -11.23 -11.29
N GLU A 251 1.23 -11.84 -12.05
CA GLU A 251 1.94 -11.18 -13.16
C GLU A 251 0.99 -10.70 -14.26
N LYS A 252 -0.01 -11.50 -14.67
CA LYS A 252 -1.03 -11.07 -15.65
C LYS A 252 -1.80 -9.84 -15.18
N ILE A 253 -2.17 -9.81 -13.91
CA ILE A 253 -2.86 -8.66 -13.30
C ILE A 253 -1.94 -7.43 -13.37
N LEU A 254 -0.68 -7.55 -12.94
CA LEU A 254 0.27 -6.43 -12.93
C LEU A 254 0.54 -5.89 -14.34
N VAL A 255 0.72 -6.77 -15.34
CA VAL A 255 0.88 -6.37 -16.75
C VAL A 255 -0.30 -5.51 -17.21
N ALA A 256 -1.53 -5.96 -16.95
CA ALA A 256 -2.73 -5.21 -17.34
C ALA A 256 -2.86 -3.86 -16.61
N LEU A 257 -2.34 -3.74 -15.39
CA LEU A 257 -2.36 -2.51 -14.61
C LEU A 257 -1.32 -1.49 -15.10
N TRP A 258 -0.10 -1.92 -15.42
CA TRP A 258 0.95 -1.03 -15.93
C TRP A 258 0.75 -0.63 -17.40
N ASP A 259 0.05 -1.45 -18.20
CA ASP A 259 -0.37 -1.07 -19.55
C ASP A 259 -1.24 0.20 -19.56
N LEU A 260 -2.01 0.45 -18.48
CA LEU A 260 -2.83 1.67 -18.35
C LEU A 260 -2.02 2.97 -18.36
N ILE A 261 -0.74 2.88 -18.02
CA ILE A 261 0.21 4.01 -18.05
C ILE A 261 1.23 3.87 -19.19
N GLY A 262 1.01 2.94 -20.11
CA GLY A 262 1.88 2.69 -21.27
C GLY A 262 3.21 2.05 -20.92
N TYR A 263 3.29 1.29 -19.83
CA TYR A 263 4.48 0.54 -19.45
C TYR A 263 4.27 -0.97 -19.62
N GLU A 264 5.17 -1.61 -20.37
CA GLU A 264 5.19 -3.06 -20.55
C GLU A 264 6.10 -3.70 -19.50
N ILE A 265 5.53 -4.52 -18.60
CA ILE A 265 6.31 -5.27 -17.61
C ILE A 265 6.94 -6.49 -18.31
N PRO A 266 8.28 -6.65 -18.27
CA PRO A 266 8.92 -7.87 -18.73
C PRO A 266 8.54 -9.05 -17.83
N THR A 267 8.05 -10.13 -18.45
CA THR A 267 7.70 -11.37 -17.75
C THR A 267 8.57 -12.55 -18.24
N PRO A 268 8.85 -13.55 -17.39
CA PRO A 268 8.48 -13.64 -15.98
C PRO A 268 9.21 -12.61 -15.12
N ILE A 269 8.55 -12.11 -14.06
CA ILE A 269 9.18 -11.17 -13.13
C ILE A 269 10.27 -11.91 -12.35
N PRO A 270 11.46 -11.31 -12.12
CA PRO A 270 12.53 -11.96 -11.36
C PRO A 270 12.09 -12.39 -9.96
N ARG A 271 12.70 -13.47 -9.46
CA ARG A 271 12.48 -13.98 -8.10
C ARG A 271 13.76 -13.90 -7.29
N MET A 272 13.63 -13.67 -5.99
CA MET A 272 14.71 -13.60 -5.02
C MET A 272 14.27 -14.24 -3.71
N THR A 273 15.13 -15.02 -3.08
CA THR A 273 14.81 -15.59 -1.77
C THR A 273 14.78 -14.49 -0.72
N PHE A 274 13.94 -14.63 0.31
CA PHE A 274 13.92 -13.73 1.47
C PHE A 274 15.33 -13.60 2.08
N HIS A 275 16.05 -14.71 2.19
CA HIS A 275 17.42 -14.73 2.69
C HIS A 275 18.35 -13.84 1.85
N ASP A 276 18.31 -13.94 0.52
CA ASP A 276 19.12 -13.10 -0.35
C ASP A 276 18.68 -11.63 -0.32
N ALA A 277 17.38 -11.37 -0.23
CA ALA A 277 16.86 -10.00 -0.11
C ALA A 277 17.39 -9.33 1.17
N MET A 278 17.31 -10.02 2.30
CA MET A 278 17.85 -9.53 3.58
C MET A 278 19.38 -9.43 3.56
N ARG A 279 20.08 -10.41 3.00
CA ARG A 279 21.55 -10.43 2.93
C ARG A 279 22.11 -9.34 2.03
N LEU A 280 21.53 -9.15 0.85
CA LEU A 280 22.03 -8.22 -0.18
C LEU A 280 21.47 -6.80 -0.04
N TYR A 281 20.27 -6.62 0.53
CA TYR A 281 19.59 -5.32 0.56
C TYR A 281 19.13 -4.89 1.94
N GLY A 282 19.23 -5.76 2.95
CA GLY A 282 18.79 -5.45 4.30
C GLY A 282 17.28 -5.20 4.42
N SER A 283 16.51 -5.73 3.46
CA SER A 283 15.07 -5.58 3.40
C SER A 283 14.45 -6.69 2.57
N ASP A 284 13.30 -7.17 3.04
CA ASP A 284 12.36 -8.05 2.36
C ASP A 284 11.60 -7.35 1.21
N LYS A 285 11.71 -6.03 1.07
CA LYS A 285 11.14 -5.24 -0.04
C LYS A 285 12.22 -4.36 -0.68
N PRO A 286 13.20 -4.96 -1.36
CA PRO A 286 14.34 -4.22 -1.88
C PRO A 286 13.93 -3.26 -3.02
N ASP A 287 14.53 -2.07 -3.03
CA ASP A 287 14.50 -1.21 -4.22
C ASP A 287 15.66 -1.58 -5.14
N LEU A 288 15.32 -2.16 -6.28
CA LEU A 288 16.26 -2.66 -7.28
C LEU A 288 16.56 -1.66 -8.40
N ARG A 289 16.04 -0.41 -8.32
CA ARG A 289 16.32 0.64 -9.31
C ARG A 289 17.79 1.11 -9.32
N PHE A 290 18.54 0.77 -8.29
CA PHE A 290 19.94 1.14 -8.13
C PHE A 290 20.76 -0.01 -7.51
N GLY A 291 22.09 0.10 -7.54
CA GLY A 291 23.03 -0.95 -7.08
C GLY A 291 23.35 -0.93 -5.59
N ASN A 292 24.64 -1.06 -5.25
CA ASN A 292 25.20 -1.00 -3.90
C ASN A 292 24.61 -2.03 -2.93
N PRO A 293 24.74 -3.34 -3.20
CA PRO A 293 24.35 -4.36 -2.24
C PRO A 293 25.17 -4.25 -0.95
N LEU A 294 24.62 -4.79 0.14
CA LEU A 294 25.33 -4.95 1.40
C LEU A 294 26.49 -5.95 1.19
N VAL A 295 27.61 -5.66 1.82
CA VAL A 295 28.77 -6.53 1.86
C VAL A 295 28.88 -7.11 3.26
N GLU A 296 28.83 -8.43 3.39
CA GLU A 296 29.02 -9.11 4.67
C GLU A 296 30.51 -9.25 4.97
N LEU A 297 30.92 -8.81 6.16
CA LEU A 297 32.31 -8.75 6.61
C LEU A 297 32.52 -9.45 7.95
N THR A 298 31.55 -10.25 8.41
CA THR A 298 31.64 -11.00 9.67
C THR A 298 32.87 -11.90 9.70
N ASP A 299 33.06 -12.73 8.66
CA ASP A 299 34.23 -13.60 8.54
C ASP A 299 35.54 -12.82 8.37
N TYR A 300 35.48 -11.66 7.68
CA TYR A 300 36.63 -10.79 7.48
C TYR A 300 37.16 -10.22 8.81
N PHE A 301 36.25 -9.85 9.71
CA PHE A 301 36.56 -9.27 11.03
C PHE A 301 36.59 -10.30 12.17
N LYS A 302 36.59 -11.60 11.90
CA LYS A 302 36.53 -12.65 12.94
C LYS A 302 37.61 -12.53 14.03
N ASP A 303 38.81 -12.10 13.64
CA ASP A 303 39.98 -11.96 14.52
C ASP A 303 40.27 -10.49 14.86
N THR A 304 39.29 -9.60 14.66
CA THR A 304 39.50 -8.16 14.76
C THR A 304 39.87 -7.72 16.19
N PRO A 305 40.87 -6.82 16.35
CA PRO A 305 41.15 -6.19 17.63
C PRO A 305 40.12 -5.11 17.99
N PHE A 306 39.28 -4.69 17.03
CA PHE A 306 38.32 -3.62 17.23
C PHE A 306 37.04 -4.13 17.90
N ARG A 307 36.91 -3.89 19.21
CA ARG A 307 35.79 -4.36 20.05
C ARG A 307 34.38 -4.13 19.48
N VAL A 308 34.17 -3.06 18.69
CA VAL A 308 32.85 -2.79 18.09
C VAL A 308 32.48 -3.81 17.00
N PHE A 309 33.47 -4.35 16.29
CA PHE A 309 33.29 -5.35 15.22
C PHE A 309 33.43 -6.80 15.73
N GLN A 310 33.72 -7.00 17.02
CA GLN A 310 33.57 -8.29 17.69
C GLN A 310 32.08 -8.54 17.99
N ALA A 311 31.30 -8.75 16.94
CA ALA A 311 29.84 -8.88 16.98
C ALA A 311 29.36 -10.11 16.20
N GLU A 312 28.09 -10.48 16.41
CA GLU A 312 27.43 -11.58 15.67
C GLU A 312 27.44 -11.34 14.15
N TYR A 313 27.20 -10.09 13.74
CA TYR A 313 27.23 -9.67 12.34
C TYR A 313 28.03 -8.38 12.20
N VAL A 314 28.82 -8.29 11.12
CA VAL A 314 29.41 -7.05 10.63
C VAL A 314 29.13 -6.94 9.14
N GLY A 315 28.49 -5.85 8.73
CA GLY A 315 28.20 -5.58 7.32
C GLY A 315 28.59 -4.17 6.92
N ALA A 316 28.68 -3.94 5.62
CA ALA A 316 29.03 -2.66 5.05
C ALA A 316 28.16 -2.27 3.86
N VAL A 317 28.06 -0.96 3.61
CA VAL A 317 27.54 -0.38 2.37
C VAL A 317 28.50 0.69 1.86
N VAL A 318 28.77 0.67 0.56
CA VAL A 318 29.69 1.61 -0.11
C VAL A 318 28.91 2.79 -0.68
N MET A 319 29.37 4.00 -0.36
CA MET A 319 28.94 5.25 -0.98
C MET A 319 30.01 5.73 -1.94
N ALA A 320 29.75 5.54 -3.24
CA ALA A 320 30.62 6.01 -4.31
C ALA A 320 30.86 7.53 -4.21
N GLY A 321 32.13 7.96 -4.25
CA GLY A 321 32.51 9.38 -4.11
C GLY A 321 32.29 9.97 -2.70
N GLY A 322 31.90 9.14 -1.73
CA GLY A 322 31.53 9.56 -0.38
C GLY A 322 32.69 10.07 0.48
N ALA A 323 33.95 9.86 0.10
CA ALA A 323 35.11 10.34 0.85
C ALA A 323 35.21 11.88 0.90
N SER A 324 34.64 12.55 -0.10
CA SER A 324 34.63 14.01 -0.23
C SER A 324 33.68 14.73 0.74
N GLN A 325 32.86 13.98 1.49
CA GLN A 325 31.89 14.56 2.42
C GLN A 325 32.61 15.34 3.56
N PRO A 326 32.13 16.53 3.94
CA PRO A 326 32.66 17.25 5.09
C PRO A 326 32.33 16.51 6.39
N ARG A 327 33.16 16.68 7.42
CA ARG A 327 32.99 15.99 8.72
C ARG A 327 31.58 16.10 9.32
N ARG A 328 30.95 17.27 9.18
CA ARG A 328 29.56 17.52 9.62
C ARG A 328 28.54 16.55 9.01
N GLN A 329 28.74 16.10 7.77
CA GLN A 329 27.85 15.12 7.14
C GLN A 329 28.02 13.73 7.75
N PHE A 330 29.25 13.31 8.06
CA PHE A 330 29.48 12.07 8.79
C PHE A 330 28.88 12.09 10.20
N ASP A 331 28.94 13.23 10.89
CA ASP A 331 28.27 13.39 12.19
C ASP A 331 26.73 13.34 12.04
N ALA A 332 26.18 13.90 10.96
CA ALA A 332 24.75 13.77 10.63
C ALA A 332 24.34 12.31 10.36
N TRP A 333 25.20 11.50 9.74
CA TRP A 333 24.97 10.06 9.58
C TRP A 333 24.93 9.30 10.93
N GLN A 334 25.73 9.72 11.92
CA GLN A 334 25.64 9.15 13.27
C GLN A 334 24.28 9.42 13.90
N GLU A 335 23.83 10.67 13.86
CA GLU A 335 22.54 11.06 14.42
C GLU A 335 21.36 10.42 13.67
N TRP A 336 21.47 10.31 12.34
CA TRP A 336 20.51 9.60 11.50
C TRP A 336 20.35 8.12 11.89
N ALA A 337 21.44 7.45 12.26
CA ALA A 337 21.42 6.07 12.72
C ALA A 337 20.84 5.95 14.14
N LYS A 338 21.17 6.88 15.05
CA LYS A 338 20.60 6.90 16.40
C LYS A 338 19.09 7.10 16.43
N GLN A 339 18.57 7.94 15.54
CA GLN A 339 17.12 8.10 15.36
C GLN A 339 16.40 6.81 14.96
N ARG A 340 17.13 5.79 14.49
CA ARG A 340 16.64 4.47 14.11
C ARG A 340 17.03 3.39 15.13
N GLY A 341 17.37 3.78 16.36
CA GLY A 341 17.69 2.86 17.45
C GLY A 341 19.12 2.32 17.45
N ALA A 342 19.95 2.65 16.44
CA ALA A 342 21.33 2.19 16.40
C ALA A 342 22.25 3.01 17.33
N LYS A 343 23.39 2.44 17.74
CA LYS A 343 24.38 3.17 18.55
C LYS A 343 25.18 4.20 17.74
N GLY A 344 25.24 4.01 16.42
CA GLY A 344 25.94 4.86 15.47
C GLY A 344 26.08 4.14 14.12
N LEU A 345 26.73 4.80 13.15
CA LEU A 345 27.02 4.23 11.84
C LEU A 345 28.51 4.40 11.55
N ALA A 346 29.30 3.36 11.84
CA ALA A 346 30.74 3.45 11.73
C ALA A 346 31.16 3.65 10.27
N TYR A 347 32.32 4.29 10.02
CA TYR A 347 32.76 4.53 8.64
C TYR A 347 34.28 4.59 8.49
N VAL A 348 34.71 4.32 7.26
CA VAL A 348 36.05 4.64 6.72
C VAL A 348 35.90 5.41 5.42
N THR A 349 36.94 6.12 5.01
CA THR A 349 37.03 6.75 3.70
C THR A 349 38.31 6.29 3.00
N PHE A 350 38.20 5.98 1.71
CA PHE A 350 39.35 5.76 0.84
C PHE A 350 39.67 7.09 0.18
N GLN A 351 40.80 7.70 0.57
CA GLN A 351 41.27 8.93 -0.07
C GLN A 351 41.66 8.65 -1.54
N GLU A 352 41.76 9.71 -2.34
CA GLU A 352 42.15 9.61 -3.76
C GLU A 352 43.51 8.92 -3.98
N ASP A 353 44.42 9.05 -3.01
CA ASP A 353 45.73 8.38 -3.03
C ASP A 353 45.67 6.91 -2.54
N GLY A 354 44.48 6.40 -2.24
CA GLY A 354 44.22 5.06 -1.72
C GLY A 354 44.39 4.94 -0.20
N THR A 355 44.77 6.00 0.51
CA THR A 355 44.96 5.97 1.96
C THR A 355 43.63 5.81 2.69
N LEU A 356 43.57 4.88 3.66
CA LEU A 356 42.41 4.69 4.50
C LEU A 356 42.36 5.72 5.64
N ALA A 357 41.25 6.44 5.76
CA ALA A 357 41.00 7.42 6.81
C ALA A 357 39.67 7.14 7.53
N GLY A 358 39.39 7.93 8.58
CA GLY A 358 38.19 7.81 9.40
C GLY A 358 38.42 7.21 10.79
N PRO A 359 37.40 7.24 11.66
CA PRO A 359 37.51 6.79 13.05
C PRO A 359 37.72 5.28 13.18
N VAL A 360 37.18 4.47 12.26
CA VAL A 360 37.35 3.01 12.29
C VAL A 360 38.77 2.61 11.88
N ALA A 361 39.34 3.26 10.86
CA ALA A 361 40.65 2.92 10.30
C ALA A 361 41.79 2.85 11.34
N LYS A 362 41.72 3.67 12.40
CA LYS A 362 42.73 3.72 13.49
C LYS A 362 42.71 2.51 14.42
N ASN A 363 41.63 1.73 14.41
CA ASN A 363 41.42 0.61 15.32
C ASN A 363 41.57 -0.76 14.62
N LEU A 364 41.79 -0.77 13.31
CA LEU A 364 42.01 -1.97 12.51
C LEU A 364 43.50 -2.38 12.54
N SER A 365 43.76 -3.67 12.50
CA SER A 365 45.10 -4.23 12.24
C SER A 365 45.61 -3.83 10.85
N ASP A 366 46.90 -4.01 10.60
CA ASP A 366 47.48 -3.68 9.29
C ASP A 366 46.91 -4.60 8.19
N ALA A 367 46.77 -5.89 8.47
CA ALA A 367 46.15 -6.86 7.54
C ALA A 367 44.69 -6.49 7.20
N GLU A 368 43.90 -6.09 8.20
CA GLU A 368 42.52 -5.64 7.97
C GLU A 368 42.45 -4.34 7.18
N ARG A 369 43.44 -3.44 7.29
CA ARG A 369 43.46 -2.19 6.50
C ARG A 369 43.82 -2.44 5.05
N GLU A 370 44.80 -3.30 4.82
CA GLU A 370 45.28 -3.64 3.47
C GLU A 370 44.22 -4.41 2.67
N GLY A 371 43.49 -5.34 3.31
CA GLY A 371 42.47 -6.15 2.64
C GLY A 371 41.09 -5.50 2.51
N LEU A 372 40.80 -4.40 3.20
CA LEU A 372 39.42 -3.89 3.33
C LEU A 372 38.85 -3.40 2.01
N ARG A 373 39.71 -2.82 1.16
CA ARG A 373 39.31 -2.35 -0.16
C ARG A 373 38.80 -3.52 -1.01
N ASP A 374 39.55 -4.60 -1.04
CA ASP A 374 39.22 -5.78 -1.85
C ASP A 374 38.00 -6.51 -1.27
N ALA A 375 37.87 -6.56 0.06
CA ALA A 375 36.70 -7.13 0.73
C ALA A 375 35.40 -6.34 0.47
N THR A 376 35.49 -5.01 0.35
CA THR A 376 34.31 -4.13 0.15
C THR A 376 34.05 -3.79 -1.31
N GLY A 377 35.01 -3.99 -2.21
CA GLY A 377 34.97 -3.52 -3.59
C GLY A 377 35.07 -1.99 -3.75
N ALA A 378 35.36 -1.26 -2.68
CA ALA A 378 35.43 0.19 -2.68
C ALA A 378 36.57 0.72 -3.58
N GLN A 379 36.37 1.89 -4.16
CA GLN A 379 37.36 2.58 -4.99
C GLN A 379 37.96 3.80 -4.25
N PRO A 380 39.13 4.31 -4.68
CA PRO A 380 39.60 5.62 -4.22
C PRO A 380 38.51 6.69 -4.42
N GLY A 381 38.29 7.51 -3.39
CA GLY A 381 37.20 8.50 -3.36
C GLY A 381 35.93 8.04 -2.65
N ASP A 382 35.81 6.77 -2.25
CA ASP A 382 34.59 6.23 -1.63
C ASP A 382 34.56 6.34 -0.10
N ALA A 383 33.34 6.37 0.46
CA ALA A 383 33.12 6.13 1.88
C ALA A 383 32.45 4.77 2.07
N VAL A 384 32.90 4.00 3.06
CA VAL A 384 32.25 2.74 3.45
C VAL A 384 31.66 2.90 4.83
N PHE A 385 30.36 2.66 4.95
CA PHE A 385 29.63 2.68 6.20
C PHE A 385 29.44 1.26 6.71
N PHE A 386 29.48 1.06 8.04
CA PHE A 386 29.37 -0.24 8.69
C PHE A 386 28.30 -0.24 9.77
N ALA A 387 27.63 -1.38 9.90
CA ALA A 387 26.82 -1.74 11.05
C ALA A 387 27.33 -3.05 11.64
N ALA A 388 27.38 -3.12 12.97
CA ALA A 388 27.82 -4.30 13.70
C ALA A 388 26.92 -4.51 14.93
N GLY A 389 26.49 -5.74 15.16
CA GLY A 389 25.53 -6.08 16.21
C GLY A 389 24.73 -7.33 15.88
N ARG A 390 23.44 -7.36 16.29
CA ARG A 390 22.49 -8.40 15.89
C ARG A 390 22.28 -8.35 14.37
N THR A 391 22.16 -9.51 13.74
CA THR A 391 22.08 -9.63 12.28
C THR A 391 20.95 -8.80 11.66
N ASN A 392 19.71 -8.99 12.14
CA ASN A 392 18.52 -8.35 11.58
C ASN A 392 18.58 -6.81 11.69
N GLU A 393 18.90 -6.29 12.87
CA GLU A 393 19.00 -4.83 13.12
C GLU A 393 20.10 -4.18 12.28
N SER A 394 21.26 -4.85 12.16
CA SER A 394 22.40 -4.33 11.42
C SER A 394 22.12 -4.30 9.91
N ARG A 395 21.50 -5.36 9.38
CA ARG A 395 21.04 -5.42 7.98
C ARG A 395 19.98 -4.35 7.71
N ALA A 396 18.98 -4.20 8.58
CA ALA A 396 17.94 -3.17 8.44
C ALA A 396 18.54 -1.74 8.43
N LEU A 397 19.50 -1.46 9.30
CA LEU A 397 20.21 -0.17 9.33
C LEU A 397 20.99 0.09 8.03
N LEU A 398 21.73 -0.91 7.52
CA LEU A 398 22.49 -0.80 6.28
C LEU A 398 21.59 -0.71 5.05
N GLY A 399 20.48 -1.43 5.01
CA GLY A 399 19.44 -1.31 3.98
C GLY A 399 18.84 0.09 3.94
N ALA A 400 18.54 0.67 5.10
CA ALA A 400 18.10 2.06 5.19
C ALA A 400 19.20 3.06 4.76
N ALA A 401 20.47 2.79 5.10
CA ALA A 401 21.59 3.65 4.71
C ALA A 401 21.82 3.60 3.20
N ARG A 402 21.71 2.41 2.59
CA ARG A 402 21.71 2.20 1.14
C ARG A 402 20.66 3.07 0.44
N GLN A 403 19.42 3.06 0.91
CA GLN A 403 18.34 3.89 0.36
C GLN A 403 18.63 5.39 0.48
N GLU A 404 19.13 5.82 1.64
CA GLU A 404 19.48 7.22 1.87
C GLU A 404 20.67 7.68 1.00
N ILE A 405 21.67 6.82 0.79
CA ILE A 405 22.79 7.07 -0.14
C ILE A 405 22.25 7.29 -1.55
N ALA A 406 21.38 6.40 -2.04
CA ALA A 406 20.83 6.50 -3.39
C ALA A 406 20.04 7.80 -3.60
N LYS A 407 19.24 8.21 -2.61
CA LYS A 407 18.53 9.49 -2.63
C LYS A 407 19.47 10.68 -2.69
N ARG A 408 20.49 10.72 -1.82
CA ARG A 408 21.45 11.85 -1.75
C ARG A 408 22.35 11.96 -2.99
N THR A 409 22.60 10.85 -3.65
CA THR A 409 23.48 10.77 -4.83
C THR A 409 22.72 10.79 -6.15
N GLY A 410 21.38 10.85 -6.12
CA GLY A 410 20.55 10.88 -7.32
C GLY A 410 20.63 9.60 -8.14
N GLN A 411 20.86 8.44 -7.50
CA GLN A 411 20.97 7.13 -8.17
C GLN A 411 19.62 6.53 -8.57
N ILE A 412 18.52 7.09 -8.06
CA ILE A 412 17.17 6.58 -8.30
C ILE A 412 16.60 7.22 -9.56
N ASP A 413 16.37 6.40 -10.59
CA ASP A 413 15.57 6.82 -11.74
C ASP A 413 14.08 6.77 -11.37
N GLU A 414 13.45 7.95 -11.23
CA GLU A 414 12.03 8.11 -10.89
C GLU A 414 11.07 7.69 -12.02
N ASN A 415 11.60 7.30 -13.18
CA ASN A 415 10.84 6.72 -14.29
C ASN A 415 11.03 5.21 -14.43
N ALA A 416 12.00 4.62 -13.72
CA ALA A 416 12.24 3.19 -13.75
C ALA A 416 11.20 2.42 -12.93
N TRP A 417 10.85 1.23 -13.41
CA TRP A 417 10.05 0.25 -12.69
C TRP A 417 10.88 -1.00 -12.49
N ALA A 418 11.08 -1.39 -11.24
CA ALA A 418 11.81 -2.58 -10.86
C ALA A 418 10.91 -3.47 -9.99
N PHE A 419 10.63 -4.66 -10.50
CA PHE A 419 9.79 -5.66 -9.85
C PHE A 419 10.61 -6.87 -9.42
N VAL A 420 10.24 -7.46 -8.28
CA VAL A 420 10.80 -8.73 -7.82
C VAL A 420 9.80 -9.47 -6.94
N TRP A 421 9.67 -10.77 -7.16
CA TRP A 421 9.03 -11.68 -6.21
C TRP A 421 10.00 -12.10 -5.14
N ILE A 422 9.58 -12.00 -3.89
CA ILE A 422 10.31 -12.43 -2.70
C ILE A 422 9.67 -13.72 -2.23
N VAL A 423 10.44 -14.80 -2.25
CA VAL A 423 9.96 -16.17 -1.95
C VAL A 423 10.78 -16.78 -0.82
N ASP A 424 10.38 -17.95 -0.34
CA ASP A 424 11.10 -18.71 0.70
C ASP A 424 11.29 -17.90 1.99
N ALA A 425 10.24 -17.17 2.40
CA ALA A 425 10.22 -16.47 3.68
C ALA A 425 10.20 -17.47 4.85
N PRO A 426 10.74 -17.11 6.03
CA PRO A 426 10.58 -17.93 7.22
C PRO A 426 9.11 -18.13 7.57
N LEU A 427 8.77 -19.30 8.11
CA LEU A 427 7.41 -19.61 8.58
C LEU A 427 7.09 -18.88 9.87
N PHE A 428 8.08 -18.77 10.76
CA PHE A 428 7.97 -18.13 12.06
C PHE A 428 9.02 -17.04 12.25
N LYS A 429 8.66 -16.01 13.02
CA LYS A 429 9.58 -15.01 13.58
C LYS A 429 9.47 -14.96 15.10
N PRO A 430 10.53 -14.57 15.82
CA PRO A 430 10.46 -14.40 17.26
C PRO A 430 9.42 -13.35 17.66
N THR A 431 8.64 -13.62 18.71
CA THR A 431 7.59 -12.71 19.20
C THR A 431 8.14 -11.34 19.61
N GLY A 432 9.37 -11.28 20.10
CA GLY A 432 10.05 -10.02 20.42
C GLY A 432 10.29 -9.14 19.19
N GLU A 433 10.64 -9.74 18.05
CA GLU A 433 10.83 -9.01 16.79
C GLU A 433 9.51 -8.48 16.24
N ALA A 434 8.44 -9.27 16.34
CA ALA A 434 7.09 -8.83 15.96
C ALA A 434 6.62 -7.61 16.78
N ALA A 435 6.92 -7.61 18.09
CA ALA A 435 6.59 -6.49 18.97
C ALA A 435 7.36 -5.21 18.60
N ASP A 436 8.64 -5.32 18.22
CA ASP A 436 9.46 -4.20 17.76
C ASP A 436 8.92 -3.61 16.42
N GLU A 437 8.28 -4.44 15.59
CA GLU A 437 7.65 -4.03 14.32
C GLU A 437 6.25 -3.42 14.49
N GLY A 438 5.65 -3.58 15.68
CA GLY A 438 4.32 -3.10 16.04
C GLY A 438 3.18 -4.08 15.72
N ASP A 439 3.51 -5.35 15.46
CA ASP A 439 2.54 -6.40 15.18
C ASP A 439 1.94 -6.97 16.49
N VAL A 440 0.70 -7.44 16.42
CA VAL A 440 0.06 -8.16 17.52
C VAL A 440 0.42 -9.64 17.41
N ALA A 441 1.16 -10.15 18.40
CA ALA A 441 1.46 -11.57 18.49
C ALA A 441 0.18 -12.40 18.52
N LEU A 442 0.12 -13.42 17.66
CA LEU A 442 -1.06 -14.26 17.47
C LEU A 442 -1.23 -15.34 18.55
N GLY A 443 -0.22 -15.51 19.41
CA GLY A 443 -0.22 -16.48 20.51
C GLY A 443 0.78 -16.10 21.61
N ASN A 444 0.94 -16.98 22.59
CA ASN A 444 1.67 -16.70 23.84
C ASN A 444 3.05 -17.36 23.90
N SER A 445 3.66 -17.67 22.75
CA SER A 445 4.95 -18.35 22.66
C SER A 445 6.11 -17.41 22.28
N ALA A 446 7.32 -17.99 22.17
CA ALA A 446 8.49 -17.32 21.62
C ALA A 446 8.41 -17.08 20.10
N TRP A 447 7.47 -17.70 19.40
CA TRP A 447 7.30 -17.65 17.96
C TRP A 447 5.91 -17.13 17.56
N THR A 448 5.88 -16.33 16.49
CA THR A 448 4.65 -15.94 15.80
C THR A 448 4.82 -16.11 14.30
N ALA A 449 3.73 -16.10 13.53
CA ALA A 449 3.80 -16.24 12.08
C ALA A 449 4.44 -14.99 11.43
N VAL A 450 5.18 -15.18 10.33
CA VAL A 450 5.71 -14.07 9.52
C VAL A 450 4.60 -13.41 8.72
N HIS A 451 3.77 -14.19 8.01
CA HIS A 451 2.63 -13.68 7.23
C HIS A 451 1.32 -13.82 8.00
N HIS A 452 0.87 -15.05 8.24
CA HIS A 452 -0.30 -15.38 9.06
C HIS A 452 -0.31 -16.88 9.40
N ALA A 453 -1.09 -17.28 10.41
CA ALA A 453 -1.10 -18.64 10.95
C ALA A 453 -1.58 -19.74 9.98
N PHE A 454 -2.24 -19.36 8.87
CA PHE A 454 -2.78 -20.30 7.88
C PHE A 454 -1.82 -20.63 6.72
N THR A 455 -0.60 -20.10 6.75
CA THR A 455 0.41 -20.31 5.70
C THR A 455 0.99 -21.72 5.79
N SER A 456 1.02 -22.43 4.66
CA SER A 456 1.63 -23.76 4.58
C SER A 456 3.15 -23.66 4.77
N PRO A 457 3.75 -24.55 5.57
CA PRO A 457 5.17 -24.86 5.42
C PRO A 457 5.43 -25.36 3.99
N THR A 458 6.66 -25.17 3.52
CA THR A 458 7.16 -25.84 2.31
C THR A 458 7.17 -27.37 2.49
N PRO A 459 7.11 -28.16 1.40
CA PRO A 459 7.07 -29.62 1.47
C PRO A 459 8.23 -30.24 2.28
N GLU A 460 9.41 -29.62 2.26
CA GLU A 460 10.60 -30.04 2.99
C GLU A 460 10.46 -29.88 4.51
N TRP A 461 9.60 -28.96 4.95
CA TRP A 461 9.44 -28.59 6.35
C TRP A 461 8.14 -29.08 6.98
N ILE A 462 7.17 -29.53 6.20
CA ILE A 462 5.81 -29.87 6.67
C ILE A 462 5.78 -30.94 7.79
N ASP A 463 6.77 -31.83 7.82
CA ASP A 463 6.87 -32.91 8.81
C ASP A 463 7.79 -32.59 10.00
N THR A 464 8.53 -31.47 9.96
CA THR A 464 9.62 -31.20 10.92
C THR A 464 9.71 -29.76 11.44
N PHE A 465 8.85 -28.84 10.99
CA PHE A 465 8.94 -27.41 11.32
C PHE A 465 8.96 -27.10 12.82
N GLU A 466 8.39 -27.95 13.67
CA GLU A 466 8.38 -27.76 15.13
C GLU A 466 9.73 -28.05 15.77
N GLN A 467 10.59 -28.84 15.10
CA GLN A 467 11.89 -29.22 15.61
C GLN A 467 12.87 -28.05 15.51
N ASN A 468 12.79 -27.28 14.42
CA ASN A 468 13.62 -26.10 14.16
C ASN A 468 12.76 -24.94 13.59
N PRO A 469 11.88 -24.33 14.39
CA PRO A 469 10.93 -23.32 13.91
C PRO A 469 11.58 -22.08 13.30
N GLY A 470 12.81 -21.73 13.72
CA GLY A 470 13.55 -20.59 13.16
C GLY A 470 14.13 -20.82 11.76
N GLU A 471 14.21 -22.07 11.31
CA GLU A 471 14.72 -22.44 9.97
C GLU A 471 13.59 -22.84 9.01
N ALA A 472 12.40 -23.10 9.54
CA ALA A 472 11.25 -23.53 8.75
C ALA A 472 10.86 -22.47 7.73
N LEU A 473 10.68 -22.88 6.47
CA LEU A 473 10.31 -21.99 5.37
C LEU A 473 8.81 -22.09 5.06
N ALA A 474 8.20 -20.94 4.87
CA ALA A 474 6.83 -20.79 4.42
C ALA A 474 6.74 -20.90 2.90
N TYR A 475 5.64 -21.48 2.43
CA TYR A 475 5.28 -21.47 1.03
C TYR A 475 4.56 -20.15 0.67
N ALA A 476 5.28 -19.04 0.87
CA ALA A 476 4.79 -17.67 0.80
C ALA A 476 5.59 -16.83 -0.21
N TYR A 477 4.94 -15.80 -0.72
CA TYR A 477 5.48 -14.96 -1.79
C TYR A 477 4.93 -13.54 -1.70
N ASP A 478 5.82 -12.57 -1.80
CA ASP A 478 5.50 -11.14 -1.88
C ASP A 478 5.98 -10.55 -3.19
N ILE A 479 5.18 -9.67 -3.80
CA ILE A 479 5.59 -8.90 -4.96
C ILE A 479 5.94 -7.49 -4.55
N VAL A 480 7.15 -7.08 -4.94
CA VAL A 480 7.73 -5.78 -4.64
C VAL A 480 7.88 -4.98 -5.92
N CYS A 481 7.53 -3.68 -5.86
CA CYS A 481 7.76 -2.72 -6.93
C CYS A 481 8.45 -1.48 -6.35
N ASN A 482 9.65 -1.14 -6.85
CA ASN A 482 10.40 0.06 -6.45
C ASN A 482 10.57 0.18 -4.92
N GLY A 483 10.87 -0.93 -4.23
CA GLY A 483 11.01 -0.97 -2.77
C GLY A 483 9.70 -0.92 -1.97
N ASN A 484 8.56 -1.08 -2.64
CA ASN A 484 7.24 -1.15 -2.03
C ASN A 484 6.68 -2.56 -2.18
N GLU A 485 6.30 -3.19 -1.07
CA GLU A 485 5.45 -4.37 -1.09
C GLU A 485 4.06 -3.96 -1.61
N ILE A 486 3.69 -4.50 -2.78
CA ILE A 486 2.42 -4.19 -3.46
C ILE A 486 1.42 -5.35 -3.41
N GLY A 487 1.85 -6.53 -2.99
CA GLY A 487 0.99 -7.67 -2.71
C GLY A 487 1.75 -8.81 -2.06
N GLY A 488 1.02 -9.68 -1.38
CA GLY A 488 1.56 -10.80 -0.63
C GLY A 488 0.57 -11.93 -0.51
N GLY A 489 1.07 -13.17 -0.48
CA GLY A 489 0.27 -14.37 -0.55
C GLY A 489 1.00 -15.60 -0.07
N SER A 490 0.26 -16.70 0.05
CA SER A 490 0.84 -18.00 0.38
C SER A 490 -0.08 -19.15 -0.06
N ILE A 491 0.52 -20.33 -0.19
CA ILE A 491 -0.24 -21.58 -0.18
C ILE A 491 -0.74 -21.83 1.24
N ARG A 492 -1.99 -22.28 1.37
CA ARG A 492 -2.66 -22.44 2.68
C ARG A 492 -2.52 -23.85 3.20
N ILE A 493 -2.53 -23.94 4.53
CA ILE A 493 -2.76 -25.20 5.22
C ILE A 493 -4.22 -25.60 4.98
N HIS A 494 -4.43 -26.78 4.39
CA HIS A 494 -5.76 -27.37 4.20
C HIS A 494 -5.99 -28.61 5.08
N ARG A 495 -4.96 -29.03 5.83
CA ARG A 495 -4.98 -30.19 6.71
C ARG A 495 -5.08 -29.76 8.17
N ARG A 496 -6.09 -30.27 8.88
CA ARG A 496 -6.35 -29.97 10.29
C ARG A 496 -5.15 -30.26 11.19
N ASP A 497 -4.52 -31.43 11.03
CA ASP A 497 -3.39 -31.85 11.86
C ASP A 497 -2.18 -30.93 11.70
N VAL A 498 -1.91 -30.44 10.48
CA VAL A 498 -0.85 -29.46 10.22
C VAL A 498 -1.19 -28.11 10.84
N GLN A 499 -2.44 -27.66 10.74
CA GLN A 499 -2.88 -26.38 11.30
C GLN A 499 -2.77 -26.36 12.83
N GLU A 500 -3.17 -27.45 13.49
CA GLU A 500 -3.05 -27.62 14.95
C GLU A 500 -1.58 -27.62 15.39
N ARG A 501 -0.67 -28.24 14.62
CA ARG A 501 0.78 -28.22 14.89
C ARG A 501 1.36 -26.80 14.77
N VAL A 502 0.94 -26.01 13.78
CA VAL A 502 1.34 -24.59 13.66
C VAL A 502 0.83 -23.76 14.84
N PHE A 503 -0.43 -23.95 15.25
CA PHE A 503 -0.98 -23.30 16.44
C PHE A 503 -0.22 -23.66 17.71
N ALA A 504 0.17 -24.93 17.88
CA ALA A 504 0.96 -25.37 19.02
C ALA A 504 2.33 -24.67 19.09
N VAL A 505 3.04 -24.51 17.96
CA VAL A 505 4.30 -23.76 17.90
C VAL A 505 4.11 -22.31 18.34
N MET A 506 2.98 -21.70 17.97
CA MET A 506 2.61 -20.33 18.33
C MET A 506 2.11 -20.21 19.78
N GLY A 507 1.93 -21.32 20.50
CA GLY A 507 1.43 -21.35 21.88
C GLY A 507 -0.08 -21.16 21.99
N ILE A 508 -0.83 -21.53 20.96
CA ILE A 508 -2.29 -21.55 20.94
C ILE A 508 -2.71 -23.00 21.22
N GLY A 509 -3.33 -23.23 22.39
CA GLY A 509 -3.81 -24.56 22.79
C GLY A 509 -5.07 -24.99 22.04
N GLU A 510 -5.46 -26.26 22.17
CA GLU A 510 -6.63 -26.83 21.48
C GLU A 510 -7.94 -26.09 21.82
N GLU A 511 -8.19 -25.78 23.09
CA GLU A 511 -9.39 -25.04 23.52
C GLU A 511 -9.43 -23.63 22.91
N GLU A 512 -8.31 -22.93 22.90
CA GLU A 512 -8.20 -21.58 22.32
C GLU A 512 -8.32 -21.62 20.79
N ALA A 513 -7.72 -22.63 20.14
CA ALA A 513 -7.83 -22.84 18.71
C ALA A 513 -9.27 -23.16 18.29
N GLN A 514 -9.96 -24.04 19.02
CA GLN A 514 -11.36 -24.37 18.77
C GLN A 514 -12.26 -23.17 19.07
N GLU A 515 -12.01 -22.43 20.16
CA GLU A 515 -12.75 -21.22 20.48
C GLU A 515 -12.62 -20.22 19.33
N LYS A 516 -11.40 -19.85 18.91
CA LYS A 516 -11.17 -18.77 17.94
C LYS A 516 -11.42 -19.20 16.48
N PHE A 517 -10.97 -20.40 16.11
CA PHE A 517 -10.88 -20.87 14.73
C PHE A 517 -11.65 -22.18 14.47
N GLY A 518 -12.43 -22.68 15.43
CA GLY A 518 -13.15 -23.96 15.30
C GLY A 518 -13.99 -24.06 14.04
N PHE A 519 -14.66 -22.98 13.61
CA PHE A 519 -15.43 -22.98 12.36
C PHE A 519 -14.58 -23.25 11.11
N LEU A 520 -13.32 -22.83 11.08
CA LEU A 520 -12.39 -23.11 9.98
C LEU A 520 -11.85 -24.53 10.09
N LEU A 521 -11.43 -24.96 11.29
CA LEU A 521 -10.92 -26.31 11.54
C LEU A 521 -11.97 -27.38 11.25
N ASP A 522 -13.22 -27.13 11.62
CA ASP A 522 -14.35 -28.00 11.33
C ASP A 522 -14.64 -28.03 9.82
N ALA A 523 -14.55 -26.89 9.13
CA ALA A 523 -14.71 -26.85 7.67
C ALA A 523 -13.64 -27.70 6.95
N PHE A 524 -12.39 -27.70 7.43
CA PHE A 524 -11.32 -28.52 6.86
C PHE A 524 -11.58 -30.03 6.95
N ALA A 525 -12.38 -30.48 7.92
CA ALA A 525 -12.75 -31.89 8.06
C ALA A 525 -13.69 -32.39 6.94
N PHE A 526 -14.31 -31.48 6.18
CA PHE A 526 -15.26 -31.82 5.11
C PHE A 526 -14.62 -31.79 3.70
N GLY A 527 -13.31 -32.05 3.61
CA GLY A 527 -12.60 -32.17 2.34
C GLY A 527 -12.15 -30.84 1.77
N ALA A 528 -11.42 -30.04 2.55
CA ALA A 528 -10.80 -28.82 2.05
C ALA A 528 -9.74 -29.14 0.95
N PRO A 529 -9.82 -28.50 -0.22
CA PRO A 529 -8.84 -28.71 -1.28
C PRO A 529 -7.51 -28.03 -0.93
N PRO A 530 -6.37 -28.45 -1.54
CA PRO A 530 -5.19 -27.61 -1.60
C PRO A 530 -5.58 -26.26 -2.23
N HIS A 531 -5.18 -25.16 -1.60
CA HIS A 531 -5.54 -23.82 -2.07
C HIS A 531 -4.46 -22.81 -1.71
N GLY A 532 -4.44 -21.71 -2.43
CA GLY A 532 -3.50 -20.62 -2.24
C GLY A 532 -4.03 -19.34 -2.84
N GLY A 533 -3.46 -18.21 -2.44
CA GLY A 533 -3.92 -16.93 -2.94
C GLY A 533 -3.05 -15.77 -2.54
N ILE A 534 -3.42 -14.61 -3.06
CA ILE A 534 -2.66 -13.37 -2.95
C ILE A 534 -3.61 -12.20 -2.71
N ALA A 535 -3.15 -11.21 -1.94
CA ALA A 535 -3.83 -9.94 -1.79
C ALA A 535 -2.91 -8.81 -2.24
N PHE A 536 -3.42 -7.90 -3.08
CA PHE A 536 -2.70 -6.71 -3.52
C PHE A 536 -3.12 -5.49 -2.73
N GLY A 537 -2.15 -4.71 -2.25
CA GLY A 537 -2.35 -3.40 -1.64
C GLY A 537 -2.82 -2.38 -2.68
N TRP A 538 -4.13 -2.33 -2.92
CA TRP A 538 -4.71 -1.65 -4.08
C TRP A 538 -4.44 -0.14 -4.08
N ASP A 539 -4.54 0.48 -2.91
CA ASP A 539 -4.23 1.91 -2.74
C ASP A 539 -2.77 2.22 -3.09
N ARG A 540 -1.84 1.31 -2.75
CA ARG A 540 -0.42 1.48 -3.02
C ARG A 540 -0.09 1.31 -4.50
N ILE A 541 -0.68 0.31 -5.16
CA ILE A 541 -0.53 0.14 -6.62
C ILE A 541 -1.01 1.38 -7.35
N VAL A 542 -2.20 1.89 -7.02
CA VAL A 542 -2.73 3.07 -7.70
C VAL A 542 -1.86 4.30 -7.42
N ALA A 543 -1.36 4.48 -6.20
CA ALA A 543 -0.41 5.56 -5.87
C ALA A 543 0.88 5.47 -6.71
N LEU A 544 1.41 4.27 -6.94
CA LEU A 544 2.55 4.07 -7.83
C LEU A 544 2.19 4.44 -9.28
N LEU A 545 1.08 3.92 -9.81
CA LEU A 545 0.64 4.23 -11.18
C LEU A 545 0.43 5.73 -11.43
N THR A 546 -0.04 6.47 -10.42
CA THR A 546 -0.21 7.93 -10.48
C THR A 546 1.03 8.73 -10.07
N LYS A 547 2.12 8.06 -9.67
CA LYS A 547 3.31 8.66 -9.06
C LYS A 547 2.97 9.63 -7.91
N SER A 548 2.01 9.23 -7.07
CA SER A 548 1.57 10.00 -5.92
C SER A 548 2.45 9.74 -4.69
N ASP A 549 2.80 10.80 -3.98
CA ASP A 549 3.62 10.74 -2.77
C ASP A 549 2.92 10.03 -1.59
N SER A 550 1.58 10.01 -1.60
CA SER A 550 0.77 9.35 -0.58
C SER A 550 -0.42 8.61 -1.17
N ILE A 551 -0.79 7.49 -0.54
CA ILE A 551 -2.04 6.77 -0.85
C ILE A 551 -3.30 7.63 -0.62
N ARG A 552 -3.21 8.71 0.18
CA ARG A 552 -4.32 9.65 0.38
C ARG A 552 -4.73 10.34 -0.92
N ASP A 553 -3.80 10.54 -1.85
CA ASP A 553 -4.08 11.23 -3.11
C ASP A 553 -4.93 10.37 -4.07
N VAL A 554 -4.93 9.04 -3.89
CA VAL A 554 -5.67 8.08 -4.71
C VAL A 554 -6.93 7.52 -4.04
N ILE A 555 -7.26 8.03 -2.86
CA ILE A 555 -8.49 7.73 -2.12
C ILE A 555 -9.42 8.95 -2.22
N ALA A 556 -10.72 8.73 -2.44
CA ALA A 556 -11.66 9.84 -2.63
C ALA A 556 -11.74 10.73 -1.38
N PHE A 557 -11.94 10.13 -0.20
CA PHE A 557 -12.07 10.81 1.08
C PHE A 557 -11.19 10.13 2.14
N PRO A 558 -9.86 10.35 2.11
CA PRO A 558 -8.93 9.70 3.03
C PRO A 558 -9.02 10.32 4.43
N LYS A 559 -8.52 9.58 5.43
CA LYS A 559 -8.24 10.10 6.76
C LYS A 559 -6.85 10.75 6.79
N SER A 560 -6.74 11.82 7.56
CA SER A 560 -5.46 12.45 7.93
C SER A 560 -4.74 11.63 9.01
N GLY A 561 -3.60 12.11 9.51
CA GLY A 561 -2.90 11.47 10.63
C GLY A 561 -3.81 11.30 11.85
N GLY A 562 -3.69 10.16 12.55
CA GLY A 562 -4.53 9.85 13.71
C GLY A 562 -5.94 9.36 13.37
N GLY A 563 -6.23 9.03 12.10
CA GLY A 563 -7.53 8.50 11.67
C GLY A 563 -8.64 9.56 11.60
N PHE A 564 -8.29 10.84 11.71
CA PHE A 564 -9.24 11.95 11.68
C PHE A 564 -9.63 12.34 10.24
N ASP A 565 -10.90 12.68 10.03
CA ASP A 565 -11.46 13.17 8.79
C ASP A 565 -11.74 14.68 8.87
N PRO A 566 -10.90 15.54 8.28
CA PRO A 566 -11.10 17.00 8.32
C PRO A 566 -12.37 17.47 7.60
N LEU A 567 -12.91 16.68 6.66
CA LEU A 567 -14.11 17.03 5.90
C LEU A 567 -15.36 16.88 6.76
N THR A 568 -15.50 15.71 7.41
CA THR A 568 -16.70 15.36 8.18
C THR A 568 -16.54 15.60 9.68
N GLN A 569 -15.32 15.90 10.14
CA GLN A 569 -14.91 16.01 11.54
C GLN A 569 -15.09 14.71 12.33
N ALA A 570 -14.92 13.56 11.67
CA ALA A 570 -14.96 12.24 12.30
C ALA A 570 -13.58 11.80 12.82
N PRO A 571 -13.48 11.00 13.90
CA PRO A 571 -14.59 10.58 14.77
C PRO A 571 -15.13 11.72 15.65
N ALA A 572 -16.40 11.61 16.04
CA ALA A 572 -17.08 12.60 16.88
C ALA A 572 -17.82 11.94 18.04
N PRO A 573 -18.08 12.64 19.16
CA PRO A 573 -18.88 12.11 20.25
C PRO A 573 -20.29 11.71 19.81
N ILE A 574 -20.76 10.56 20.27
CA ILE A 574 -22.15 10.14 20.11
C ILE A 574 -23.03 10.69 21.25
N THR A 575 -24.34 10.72 21.03
CA THR A 575 -25.30 11.10 22.07
C THR A 575 -25.40 10.05 23.17
N ALA A 576 -25.81 10.47 24.37
CA ALA A 576 -26.03 9.55 25.50
C ALA A 576 -27.11 8.49 25.19
N GLN A 577 -28.12 8.84 24.39
CA GLN A 577 -29.15 7.90 23.93
C GLN A 577 -28.54 6.79 23.06
N GLN A 578 -27.75 7.15 22.04
CA GLN A 578 -27.07 6.18 21.19
C GLN A 578 -26.15 5.26 21.98
N ARG A 579 -25.38 5.80 22.94
CA ARG A 579 -24.48 5.01 23.80
C ARG A 579 -25.24 3.96 24.61
N LYS A 580 -26.39 4.36 25.19
CA LYS A 580 -27.27 3.47 25.96
C LYS A 580 -27.88 2.38 25.08
N GLU A 581 -28.39 2.75 23.91
CA GLU A 581 -29.02 1.82 22.97
C GLU A 581 -28.02 0.81 22.39
N ALA A 582 -26.80 1.25 22.06
CA ALA A 582 -25.76 0.38 21.54
C ALA A 582 -25.27 -0.67 22.56
N GLY A 583 -25.57 -0.50 23.85
CA GLY A 583 -25.16 -1.46 24.88
C GLY A 583 -23.66 -1.45 25.18
N VAL A 584 -22.96 -0.34 24.89
CA VAL A 584 -21.51 -0.19 25.11
C VAL A 584 -21.12 -0.44 26.57
N ASP A 585 -21.97 -0.04 27.52
CA ASP A 585 -21.75 -0.25 28.96
C ASP A 585 -22.40 -1.54 29.51
N ALA A 586 -22.93 -2.39 28.63
CA ALA A 586 -23.59 -3.62 29.08
C ALA A 586 -22.56 -4.59 29.68
N LYS A 587 -22.87 -5.11 30.87
CA LYS A 587 -22.07 -6.18 31.48
C LYS A 587 -22.44 -7.51 30.81
N PRO A 588 -21.47 -8.26 30.26
CA PRO A 588 -21.73 -9.57 29.69
C PRO A 588 -22.39 -10.48 30.74
N LYS A 589 -23.43 -11.22 30.36
CA LYS A 589 -23.92 -12.32 31.21
C LYS A 589 -22.85 -13.41 31.20
N ALA A 590 -22.52 -13.96 32.37
CA ALA A 590 -21.62 -15.11 32.44
C ALA A 590 -22.16 -16.23 31.54
N ALA A 591 -21.28 -16.86 30.77
CA ALA A 591 -21.67 -18.02 29.96
C ALA A 591 -22.30 -19.09 30.87
N PRO A 592 -23.40 -19.74 30.47
CA PRO A 592 -23.88 -20.91 31.19
C PRO A 592 -22.73 -21.94 31.19
N THR A 593 -22.35 -22.41 32.37
CA THR A 593 -21.45 -23.56 32.51
C THR A 593 -22.12 -24.75 31.84
N ASP A 594 -21.49 -25.31 30.82
CA ASP A 594 -21.97 -26.55 30.17
C ASP A 594 -22.05 -27.66 31.22
N GLU A 595 -23.26 -28.00 31.65
CA GLU A 595 -23.51 -29.30 32.24
C GLU A 595 -23.37 -30.35 31.11
N PRO A 596 -22.64 -31.46 31.35
CA PRO A 596 -22.46 -32.47 30.33
C PRO A 596 -23.82 -33.04 29.92
N VAL A 597 -24.14 -32.92 28.63
CA VAL A 597 -25.33 -33.54 28.04
C VAL A 597 -25.22 -35.05 28.26
N ALA A 598 -26.02 -35.55 29.21
CA ALA A 598 -26.13 -36.97 29.48
C ALA A 598 -26.63 -37.68 28.22
N ALA A 599 -25.86 -38.66 27.75
CA ALA A 599 -26.25 -39.55 26.67
C ALA A 599 -27.53 -40.31 27.06
N ALA A 600 -28.65 -39.88 26.48
CA ALA A 600 -29.92 -40.60 26.54
C ALA A 600 -30.50 -40.65 25.13
N ASP A 601 -30.08 -41.66 24.36
CA ASP A 601 -30.98 -42.42 23.49
C ASP A 601 -30.25 -43.60 22.84
N ALA A 602 -30.21 -44.72 23.57
CA ALA A 602 -29.89 -46.04 23.02
C ALA A 602 -30.66 -47.12 23.81
N ALA A 603 -31.99 -47.01 23.91
CA ALA A 603 -32.83 -48.08 24.46
C ALA A 603 -34.30 -47.98 24.01
N ALA A 604 -34.56 -48.04 22.71
CA ALA A 604 -35.90 -48.32 22.19
C ALA A 604 -35.87 -49.07 20.85
N ALA A 605 -35.15 -50.20 20.81
CA ALA A 605 -35.32 -51.20 19.77
C ALA A 605 -35.12 -52.59 20.39
N GLY A 606 -36.19 -53.15 20.95
CA GLY A 606 -36.20 -54.55 21.37
C GLY A 606 -37.17 -54.89 22.49
N LYS A 607 -38.43 -55.17 22.11
CA LYS A 607 -39.22 -56.38 22.47
C LYS A 607 -40.70 -56.08 22.72
N ALA A 608 -41.50 -56.87 21.99
CA ALA A 608 -42.92 -57.22 22.13
C ALA A 608 -43.95 -56.14 21.79
#